data_AF-E8M6C4-F1
#
_entry.id   AF-E8M6C4-F1
#
_cell.length_a   1.000
_cell.length_b   1.000
_cell.length_c   1.000
_cell.angle_alpha   90.00
_cell.angle_beta   90.00
_cell.angle_gamma   90.00
#
_symmetry.space_group_name_H-M   'P 1'
#
loop_
_entity.id
_entity.type
_entity.pdbx_description
1 polymer ?
#
loop_
_entity_poly.entity_id
_entity_poly.type
_entity_poly.pdbx_seq_one_letter_code
_entity_poly.pdbx_strand_id
1 'polypeptide(L)'
;MTDQQLEFEHIYLEVRAQRWQQIERFLFSYYCYREGFVSANNKPDWESARQNAPRSTAVRNQQEACLEPVVPLKAVVGEIKRYWRDGELTPASLQRILDSLVHYVSLSQAELASLKKAGLHNAMPASWYQSEEKLPVARLNAINSTLNQPFDQNS
;
A
#
# COMPACT_ATOMS: atom_id res chain seq x y z
N MET A 1 -19.53 11.77 6.85
CA MET A 1 -18.76 10.54 6.65
C MET A 1 -18.15 10.63 5.26
N THR A 2 -16.83 10.58 5.15
CA THR A 2 -16.10 10.66 3.86
C THR A 2 -16.06 9.29 3.18
N ASP A 3 -15.75 9.24 1.89
CA ASP A 3 -15.59 7.96 1.17
C ASP A 3 -14.43 7.12 1.73
N GLN A 4 -13.35 7.77 2.18
CA GLN A 4 -12.27 7.10 2.91
C GLN A 4 -12.79 6.40 4.17
N GLN A 5 -13.66 7.06 4.94
CA GLN A 5 -14.28 6.47 6.14
C GLN A 5 -15.21 5.30 5.78
N LEU A 6 -15.93 5.39 4.67
CA LEU A 6 -16.75 4.28 4.16
C LEU A 6 -15.89 3.05 3.83
N GLU A 7 -14.77 3.24 3.12
CA GLU A 7 -13.87 2.12 2.80
C GLU A 7 -13.19 1.55 4.05
N PHE A 8 -12.84 2.40 5.01
CA PHE A 8 -12.37 1.95 6.32
C PHE A 8 -13.39 1.03 7.01
N GLU A 9 -14.66 1.43 7.06
CA GLU A 9 -15.72 0.62 7.66
C GLU A 9 -15.94 -0.70 6.90
N HIS A 10 -15.88 -0.71 5.56
CA HIS A 10 -15.90 -1.96 4.79
C HIS A 10 -14.75 -2.89 5.19
N ILE A 11 -13.51 -2.38 5.24
CA ILE A 11 -12.35 -3.16 5.67
C ILE A 11 -12.58 -3.72 7.07
N TYR A 12 -13.03 -2.88 8.01
CA TYR A 12 -13.26 -3.30 9.39
C TYR A 12 -14.36 -4.37 9.51
N LEU A 13 -15.44 -4.28 8.72
CA LEU A 13 -16.48 -5.30 8.65
C LEU A 13 -15.95 -6.63 8.12
N GLU A 14 -15.14 -6.62 7.07
CA GLU A 14 -14.52 -7.83 6.51
C GLU A 14 -13.54 -8.48 7.49
N VAL A 15 -12.77 -7.67 8.23
CA VAL A 15 -11.89 -8.11 9.32
C VAL A 15 -12.68 -8.80 10.42
N ARG A 16 -13.76 -8.18 10.92
CA ARG A 16 -14.60 -8.76 11.99
C ARG A 16 -15.27 -10.06 11.55
N ALA A 17 -15.62 -10.16 10.27
CA ALA A 17 -16.13 -11.37 9.64
C ALA A 17 -15.02 -12.38 9.26
N GLN A 18 -13.75 -12.05 9.50
CA GLN A 18 -12.57 -12.85 9.13
C GLN A 18 -12.53 -13.24 7.64
N ARG A 19 -13.11 -12.39 6.78
CA ARG A 19 -13.17 -12.58 5.32
C ARG A 19 -11.93 -11.98 4.66
N TRP A 20 -10.76 -12.46 5.07
CA TRP A 20 -9.45 -11.91 4.72
C TRP A 20 -9.20 -11.70 3.22
N GLN A 21 -9.69 -12.62 2.40
CA GLN A 21 -9.61 -12.58 0.94
C GLN A 21 -10.36 -11.41 0.30
N GLN A 22 -11.27 -10.76 1.03
CA GLN A 22 -12.03 -9.61 0.55
C GLN A 22 -11.32 -8.28 0.81
N ILE A 23 -10.45 -8.22 1.83
CA ILE A 23 -9.84 -6.97 2.29
C ILE A 23 -9.04 -6.27 1.17
N GLU A 24 -8.27 -7.03 0.39
CA GLU A 24 -7.40 -6.47 -0.66
C GLU A 24 -8.17 -5.60 -1.68
N ARG A 25 -9.46 -5.89 -1.88
CA ARG A 25 -10.33 -5.16 -2.83
C ARG A 25 -10.57 -3.71 -2.43
N PHE A 26 -10.49 -3.41 -1.14
CA PHE A 26 -10.78 -2.09 -0.58
C PHE A 26 -9.51 -1.27 -0.35
N LEU A 27 -8.32 -1.89 -0.32
CA LEU A 27 -7.07 -1.20 0.02
C LEU A 27 -6.70 -0.12 -1.01
N PHE A 28 -6.88 -0.40 -2.30
CA PHE A 28 -6.62 0.59 -3.34
C PHE A 28 -7.61 1.77 -3.26
N SER A 29 -8.90 1.48 -3.10
CA SER A 29 -9.93 2.51 -2.95
C SER A 29 -9.66 3.39 -1.73
N TYR A 30 -9.35 2.78 -0.59
CA TYR A 30 -8.98 3.48 0.63
C TYR A 30 -7.81 4.45 0.41
N TYR A 31 -6.74 3.98 -0.25
CA TYR A 31 -5.60 4.80 -0.63
C TYR A 31 -6.01 5.98 -1.52
N CYS A 32 -6.74 5.72 -2.61
CA CYS A 32 -7.19 6.77 -3.52
C CYS A 32 -8.03 7.84 -2.82
N TYR A 33 -8.94 7.45 -1.93
CA TYR A 33 -9.76 8.41 -1.19
C TYR A 33 -8.95 9.20 -0.16
N ARG A 34 -7.95 8.58 0.49
CA ARG A 34 -7.05 9.28 1.41
C ARG A 34 -6.21 10.34 0.71
N GLU A 35 -5.64 10.00 -0.44
CA GLU A 35 -4.74 10.89 -1.20
C GLU A 35 -5.47 11.83 -2.18
N GLY A 36 -6.79 11.69 -2.32
CA GLY A 36 -7.58 12.47 -3.29
C GLY A 36 -7.38 12.04 -4.75
N PHE A 37 -6.87 10.84 -5.01
CA PHE A 37 -6.70 10.27 -6.36
C PHE A 37 -8.01 9.69 -6.89
N VAL A 38 -8.97 10.59 -7.11
CA VAL A 38 -10.31 10.28 -7.59
C VAL A 38 -10.58 10.94 -8.94
N SER A 39 -11.45 10.30 -9.72
CA SER A 39 -11.99 10.85 -10.97
C SER A 39 -12.97 12.00 -10.72
N ALA A 40 -13.40 12.69 -11.78
CA ALA A 40 -14.44 13.73 -11.71
C ALA A 40 -15.77 13.24 -11.08
N ASN A 41 -16.04 11.93 -11.11
CA ASN A 41 -17.21 11.32 -10.48
C ASN A 41 -16.92 10.77 -9.06
N ASN A 42 -15.82 11.19 -8.44
CA ASN A 42 -15.40 10.80 -7.10
C ASN A 42 -15.21 9.27 -6.93
N LYS A 43 -14.79 8.58 -8.00
CA LYS A 43 -14.41 7.16 -7.96
C LYS A 43 -12.89 7.03 -7.89
N PRO A 44 -12.33 6.02 -7.18
CA PRO A 44 -10.89 5.75 -7.17
C PRO A 44 -10.36 5.65 -8.60
N ASP A 45 -9.33 6.41 -8.90
CA ASP A 45 -8.77 6.49 -10.24
C ASP A 45 -7.31 6.05 -10.27
N TRP A 46 -7.08 4.93 -10.97
CA TRP A 46 -5.75 4.36 -11.16
C TRP A 46 -4.84 5.27 -11.96
N GLU A 47 -5.37 6.00 -12.95
CA GLU A 47 -4.56 6.89 -13.77
C GLU A 47 -4.10 8.10 -12.95
N SER A 48 -5.02 8.73 -12.22
CA SER A 48 -4.69 9.80 -11.26
C SER A 48 -3.67 9.34 -10.21
N ALA A 49 -3.83 8.15 -9.64
CA ALA A 49 -2.87 7.60 -8.68
C ALA A 49 -1.49 7.38 -9.31
N ARG A 50 -1.42 6.85 -10.54
CA ARG A 50 -0.15 6.68 -11.27
C ARG A 50 0.55 8.00 -11.56
N GLN A 51 -0.21 9.05 -11.84
CA GLN A 51 0.29 10.37 -12.18
C GLN A 51 0.76 11.18 -10.96
N ASN A 52 0.17 10.93 -9.79
CA ASN A 52 0.40 11.78 -8.61
C ASN A 52 1.09 11.07 -7.43
N ALA A 53 1.10 9.73 -7.39
CA ALA A 53 1.83 9.00 -6.37
C ALA A 53 3.35 9.26 -6.44
N PRO A 54 4.08 9.08 -5.32
CA PRO A 54 5.54 9.09 -5.32
C PRO A 54 6.09 8.16 -6.41
N ARG A 55 7.18 8.57 -7.05
CA ARG A 55 7.77 7.83 -8.17
C ARG A 55 9.25 7.61 -7.98
N SER A 56 9.75 6.51 -8.53
CA SER A 56 11.19 6.32 -8.62
C SER A 56 11.84 7.37 -9.53
N THR A 57 13.05 7.80 -9.20
CA THR A 57 13.88 8.67 -10.04
C THR A 57 14.27 8.01 -11.36
N ALA A 58 14.15 6.67 -11.47
CA ALA A 58 14.36 5.93 -12.72
C ALA A 58 13.20 6.09 -13.72
N VAL A 59 12.02 6.54 -13.29
CA VAL A 59 10.86 6.77 -14.17
C VAL A 59 11.07 8.04 -14.98
N ARG A 60 11.34 7.88 -16.29
CA ARG A 60 11.49 9.00 -17.24
C ARG A 60 10.18 9.38 -17.91
N ASN A 61 9.36 8.39 -18.23
CA ASN A 61 8.05 8.57 -18.83
C ASN A 61 6.98 8.03 -17.87
N GLN A 62 6.10 8.91 -17.41
CA GLN A 62 5.05 8.55 -16.46
C GLN A 62 3.92 7.73 -17.09
N GLN A 63 3.69 7.86 -18.40
CA GLN A 63 2.71 7.02 -19.11
C GLN A 63 3.14 5.56 -19.19
N GLU A 64 4.45 5.28 -19.09
CA GLU A 64 5.02 3.93 -19.09
C GLU A 64 5.30 3.39 -17.68
N ALA A 65 5.04 4.20 -16.65
CA ALA A 65 5.22 3.78 -15.27
C ALA A 65 4.19 2.72 -14.86
N CYS A 66 4.62 1.83 -13.97
CA CYS A 66 3.76 0.84 -13.34
C CYS A 66 3.46 1.31 -11.91
N LEU A 67 2.18 1.50 -11.59
CA LEU A 67 1.75 1.76 -10.23
C LEU A 67 1.72 0.46 -9.44
N GLU A 68 2.50 0.39 -8.36
CA GLU A 68 2.69 -0.80 -7.55
C GLU A 68 2.50 -0.47 -6.06
N PRO A 69 1.92 -1.36 -5.26
CA PRO A 69 1.81 -1.15 -3.82
C PRO A 69 3.20 -1.21 -3.19
N VAL A 70 3.56 -0.27 -2.32
CA VAL A 70 4.89 -0.23 -1.67
C VAL A 70 5.12 -1.50 -0.86
N VAL A 71 4.15 -1.81 0.02
CA VAL A 71 4.03 -3.08 0.73
C VAL A 71 3.02 -3.95 -0.03
N PRO A 72 3.35 -5.19 -0.44
CA PRO A 72 2.41 -6.07 -1.10
C PRO A 72 1.13 -6.25 -0.29
N LEU A 73 -0.04 -6.18 -0.94
CA LEU A 73 -1.34 -6.20 -0.25
C LEU A 73 -1.53 -7.42 0.66
N LYS A 74 -1.00 -8.58 0.23
CA LYS A 74 -0.98 -9.81 1.04
C LYS A 74 -0.22 -9.63 2.37
N ALA A 75 0.87 -8.88 2.37
CA ALA A 75 1.64 -8.59 3.57
C ALA A 75 0.88 -7.63 4.50
N VAL A 76 0.19 -6.63 3.94
CA VAL A 76 -0.72 -5.74 4.71
C VAL A 76 -1.82 -6.56 5.39
N VAL A 77 -2.51 -7.44 4.65
CA VAL A 77 -3.52 -8.34 5.21
C VAL A 77 -2.93 -9.27 6.27
N GLY A 78 -1.69 -9.74 6.07
CA GLY A 78 -0.95 -10.53 7.05
C GLY A 78 -0.73 -9.80 8.38
N GLU A 79 -0.39 -8.51 8.33
CA GLU A 79 -0.26 -7.69 9.54
C GLU A 79 -1.60 -7.46 10.23
N ILE A 80 -2.67 -7.18 9.48
CA ILE A 80 -4.02 -7.05 10.06
C ILE A 80 -4.43 -8.36 10.76
N LYS A 81 -4.16 -9.51 10.14
CA LYS A 81 -4.41 -10.84 10.74
C LYS A 81 -3.61 -11.06 12.02
N ARG A 82 -2.36 -10.61 12.07
CA ARG A 82 -1.49 -10.71 13.25
C ARG A 82 -2.11 -9.97 14.43
N TYR A 83 -2.46 -8.69 14.25
CA TYR A 83 -3.13 -7.89 15.28
C TYR A 83 -4.45 -8.50 15.73
N TRP A 84 -5.23 -9.07 14.80
CA TRP A 84 -6.48 -9.76 15.16
C TRP A 84 -6.23 -10.98 16.05
N ARG A 85 -5.29 -11.84 15.66
CA ARG A 85 -4.90 -13.05 16.40
C ARG A 85 -4.38 -12.71 17.78
N ASP A 86 -3.59 -11.65 17.88
CA ASP A 86 -2.93 -11.23 19.12
C ASP A 86 -3.89 -10.43 20.05
N GLY A 87 -5.13 -10.16 19.59
CA GLY A 87 -6.17 -9.45 20.37
C GLY A 87 -5.96 -7.93 20.43
N GLU A 88 -5.05 -7.39 19.62
CA GLU A 88 -4.64 -5.99 19.63
C GLU A 88 -5.38 -5.15 18.57
N LEU A 89 -6.20 -5.78 17.72
CA LEU A 89 -6.89 -5.09 16.64
C LEU A 89 -8.09 -4.28 17.15
N THR A 90 -7.91 -2.97 17.16
CA THR A 90 -8.93 -1.94 17.38
C THR A 90 -9.12 -1.12 16.10
N PRO A 91 -10.20 -0.31 15.99
CA PRO A 91 -10.34 0.63 14.87
C PRO A 91 -9.12 1.56 14.73
N ALA A 92 -8.61 2.08 15.84
CA ALA A 92 -7.44 2.97 15.84
C ALA A 92 -6.17 2.25 15.35
N SER A 93 -5.92 1.02 15.78
CA SER A 93 -4.76 0.26 15.30
C SER A 93 -4.91 -0.17 13.85
N LEU A 94 -6.13 -0.52 13.40
CA LEU A 94 -6.39 -0.82 11.99
C LEU A 94 -6.11 0.40 11.12
N GLN A 95 -6.61 1.58 11.52
CA GLN A 95 -6.36 2.82 10.80
C GLN A 95 -4.86 3.10 10.71
N ARG A 96 -4.13 2.98 11.82
CA ARG A 96 -2.67 3.12 11.84
C ARG A 96 -1.96 2.13 10.90
N ILE A 97 -2.41 0.89 10.82
CA ILE A 97 -1.85 -0.11 9.88
C ILE A 97 -2.10 0.32 8.43
N LEU A 98 -3.31 0.76 8.10
CA LEU A 98 -3.65 1.19 6.75
C LEU A 98 -2.87 2.45 6.36
N ASP A 99 -2.79 3.41 7.27
CA ASP A 99 -2.08 4.69 7.06
C ASP A 99 -0.57 4.53 6.92
N SER A 100 0.01 3.50 7.54
CA SER A 100 1.45 3.24 7.46
C SER A 100 1.87 2.28 6.35
N LEU A 101 1.02 1.32 5.95
CA LEU A 101 1.42 0.25 5.03
C LEU A 101 0.76 0.34 3.66
N VAL A 102 -0.39 1.01 3.54
CA VAL A 102 -1.12 1.13 2.26
C VAL A 102 -0.66 2.40 1.55
N HIS A 103 0.45 2.26 0.82
CA HIS A 103 0.97 3.27 -0.09
C HIS A 103 1.23 2.64 -1.46
N TYR A 104 1.24 3.48 -2.49
CA TYR A 104 1.59 3.07 -3.85
C TYR A 104 2.71 3.93 -4.40
N VAL A 105 3.45 3.36 -5.33
CA VAL A 105 4.60 3.99 -5.98
C VAL A 105 4.57 3.73 -7.48
N SER A 106 4.95 4.73 -8.26
CA SER A 106 5.18 4.58 -9.69
C SER A 106 6.63 4.15 -9.94
N LEU A 107 6.80 2.95 -10.49
CA LEU A 107 8.09 2.35 -10.82
C LEU A 107 8.29 2.20 -12.32
N SER A 108 9.54 2.10 -12.74
CA SER A 108 9.88 1.69 -14.10
C SER A 108 9.66 0.18 -14.30
N GLN A 109 9.48 -0.24 -15.55
CA GLN A 109 9.37 -1.67 -15.87
C GLN A 109 10.62 -2.47 -15.46
N ALA A 110 11.81 -1.86 -15.51
CA ALA A 110 13.07 -2.48 -15.11
C ALA A 110 13.13 -2.73 -13.59
N GLU A 111 12.62 -1.80 -12.78
CA GLU A 111 12.52 -1.97 -11.32
C GLU A 111 11.49 -3.06 -10.97
N LEU A 112 10.36 -3.09 -11.66
CA LEU A 112 9.36 -4.15 -11.48
C LEU A 112 9.93 -5.53 -11.84
N ALA A 113 10.72 -5.62 -12.91
CA ALA A 113 11.45 -6.84 -13.25
C ALA A 113 12.49 -7.23 -12.19
N SER A 114 13.16 -6.24 -11.59
CA SER A 114 14.13 -6.46 -10.50
C SER A 114 13.45 -7.02 -9.23
N LEU A 115 12.27 -6.50 -8.87
CA LEU A 115 11.45 -7.06 -7.78
C LEU A 115 11.08 -8.52 -8.04
N LYS A 116 10.65 -8.84 -9.27
CA LYS A 116 10.32 -10.22 -9.67
C LYS A 116 11.54 -11.13 -9.57
N LYS A 117 12.69 -10.69 -10.09
CA LYS A 117 13.96 -11.44 -10.05
C LYS A 117 14.43 -11.70 -8.62
N ALA A 118 14.21 -10.75 -7.71
CA ALA A 118 14.54 -10.88 -6.29
C ALA A 118 13.51 -11.71 -5.48
N GLY A 119 12.42 -12.19 -6.11
CA GLY A 119 11.32 -12.87 -5.41
C GLY A 119 10.43 -11.96 -4.56
N LEU A 120 10.57 -10.64 -4.72
CA LEU A 120 9.91 -9.60 -3.92
C LEU A 120 8.68 -8.99 -4.62
N HIS A 121 8.18 -9.60 -5.69
CA HIS A 121 6.98 -9.10 -6.37
C HIS A 121 5.75 -9.09 -5.43
N ASN A 122 5.54 -10.18 -4.70
CA ASN A 122 4.35 -10.40 -3.87
C ASN A 122 4.67 -10.63 -2.38
N ALA A 123 5.91 -10.36 -1.97
CA ALA A 123 6.39 -10.56 -0.62
C ALA A 123 7.32 -9.42 -0.19
N MET A 124 7.38 -9.18 1.13
CA MET A 124 8.40 -8.32 1.72
C MET A 124 9.70 -9.11 1.94
N PRO A 125 10.85 -8.44 2.09
CA PRO A 125 12.07 -9.10 2.53
C PRO A 125 11.90 -9.76 3.90
N ALA A 126 12.64 -10.85 4.18
CA ALA A 126 12.53 -11.59 5.43
C ALA A 126 12.73 -10.71 6.68
N SER A 127 13.68 -9.76 6.61
CA SER A 127 13.96 -8.79 7.68
C SER A 127 12.75 -7.93 8.04
N TRP A 128 11.87 -7.65 7.09
CA TRP A 128 10.66 -6.87 7.35
C TRP A 128 9.69 -7.63 8.26
N TYR A 129 9.55 -8.94 8.09
CA TYR A 129 8.69 -9.77 8.95
C TYR A 129 9.22 -9.87 10.39
N GLN A 130 10.53 -9.75 10.58
CA GLN A 130 11.19 -9.80 11.89
C GLN A 130 11.26 -8.43 12.59
N SER A 131 11.17 -7.34 11.84
CA SER A 131 11.21 -5.97 12.37
C SER A 131 9.86 -5.56 12.98
N GLU A 132 9.91 -4.82 14.10
CA GLU A 132 8.74 -4.18 14.70
C GLU A 132 8.32 -2.89 13.97
N GLU A 133 9.29 -2.15 13.42
CA GLU A 133 9.05 -0.87 12.74
C GLU A 133 8.33 -1.03 11.40
N LYS A 134 8.39 -2.21 10.78
CA LYS A 134 7.72 -2.55 9.52
C LYS A 134 7.90 -1.51 8.42
N LEU A 135 9.13 -1.01 8.23
CA LEU A 135 9.45 0.02 7.23
C LEU A 135 8.86 -0.29 5.83
N PRO A 136 7.93 0.52 5.31
CA PRO A 136 7.24 0.23 4.04
C PRO A 136 8.21 0.11 2.85
N VAL A 137 9.23 0.98 2.84
CA VAL A 137 10.22 1.09 1.77
C VAL A 137 11.24 -0.05 1.72
N ALA A 138 11.23 -0.98 2.68
CA ALA A 138 12.23 -2.05 2.77
C ALA A 138 12.35 -2.88 1.47
N ARG A 139 11.22 -3.07 0.78
CA ARG A 139 11.16 -3.79 -0.50
C ARG A 139 11.81 -3.03 -1.66
N LEU A 140 11.67 -1.72 -1.67
CA LEU A 140 12.28 -0.83 -2.68
C LEU A 140 13.77 -0.64 -2.43
N ASN A 141 14.17 -0.53 -1.16
CA ASN A 141 15.57 -0.47 -0.75
C ASN A 141 16.34 -1.72 -1.20
N ALA A 142 15.71 -2.90 -1.15
CA ALA A 142 16.31 -4.16 -1.59
C ALA A 142 16.71 -4.19 -3.09
N ILE A 143 16.11 -3.33 -3.91
CA ILE A 143 16.47 -3.19 -5.34
C ILE A 143 17.19 -1.86 -5.64
N ASN A 144 17.61 -1.12 -4.62
CA ASN A 144 18.22 0.22 -4.73
C ASN A 144 17.36 1.22 -5.51
N SER A 145 16.03 1.16 -5.35
CA SER A 145 15.13 2.14 -5.95
C SER A 145 15.08 3.40 -5.07
N THR A 146 15.32 4.56 -5.68
CA THR A 146 15.29 5.86 -5.00
C THR A 146 14.05 6.63 -5.42
N LEU A 147 13.27 7.08 -4.45
CA LEU A 147 12.05 7.85 -4.71
C LEU A 147 12.35 9.33 -4.86
N ASN A 148 11.55 10.01 -5.70
CA ASN A 148 11.63 11.46 -5.88
C ASN A 148 11.09 12.24 -4.67
N GLN A 149 10.24 11.60 -3.86
CA GLN A 149 9.64 12.14 -2.65
C GLN A 149 9.53 11.02 -1.62
N PRO A 150 9.76 11.30 -0.32
CA PRO A 150 9.46 10.35 0.74
C PRO A 150 7.95 10.11 0.80
N PHE A 151 7.54 8.95 1.34
CA PHE A 151 6.17 8.81 1.84
C PHE A 151 6.14 9.63 3.12
N ASP A 152 5.37 10.72 3.14
CA ASP A 152 5.32 11.63 4.28
C ASP A 152 5.10 10.84 5.58
N GLN A 153 6.11 10.90 6.46
CA GLN A 153 5.95 10.45 7.84
C GLN A 153 5.25 11.57 8.60
N ASN A 154 3.92 11.55 8.54
CA ASN A 154 2.96 12.36 9.29
C ASN A 154 2.93 13.88 9.02
N SER A 155 1.71 14.38 8.82
CA SER A 155 1.18 15.49 9.61
C SER A 155 -0.22 15.12 10.09
#